data_AF-A0A1Y4NYU8-F1
#
_entry.id   AF-A0A1Y4NYU8-F1
#
_cell.length_a   1.000
_cell.length_b   1.000
_cell.length_c   1.000
_cell.angle_alpha   90.00
_cell.angle_beta   90.00
_cell.angle_gamma   90.00
#
_symmetry.space_group_name_H-M   'P 1'
#
loop_
_entity.id
_entity.type
_entity.pdbx_description
1 polymer ?
#
loop_
_entity_poly.entity_id
_entity_poly.type
_entity_poly.pdbx_seq_one_letter_code
_entity_poly.pdbx_strand_id
1 'polypeptide(L)'
;MNNDYYESIKEETLSKIKSMRFKRAPRPEVVSYDLNTAKRLFVYEDEGYSSYKFLIEQVNEESVAVVRRVIRDNLKERDIEVELVQISTQVIQHNGKDMIIPAPFLSFIKSDNTGRILYIFKEFGMQNTLPTSYLNAATKGCKADNYKIVSLVEGRASMENIGYQNLSEDEASEKTHLYSIRQFFEEVFDSEEYKKFIEVIHEITAKAKEVLGYRVVKTLTPSTLFSYKKAVEYKIKHFDYKDAVSAGISDEQMKEMEKQFFDKDFYKVMLGNKKFAVSFLTAEWLYDSLVKSGKIDFTAVAMGYLKSMEQFLYDFASLSTNEKDGRNRRIFAGRNGLIDLTDNNIVNKKEDITLGCLTQFFQFPGNKDLLRIEIDDNTYEYIKNKLYDIKELRNGYFHKDNMEEWDIVEKARDNAYVLFYLFLGAYDVHDKDAIIGIPDTNNRNDYYKLCEYANYHETVIYYLDYGKTDERTGAYFSGIDKDISFNEFGDAEYSGVYFRRMPGIDMEKCEVTIGDVIDGRMRPKEAEKYTEEDLPKTIKIGTMNLTRKGMEISGPERALYVEAKFIEQEEIAKPDF
;
A
#
# COMPACT_ATOMS: atom_id res chain seq x y z
N MET A 1 -0.39 -43.92 -5.84
CA MET A 1 -0.37 -43.29 -7.17
C MET A 1 -1.40 -42.17 -7.37
N ASN A 2 -1.97 -41.55 -6.32
CA ASN A 2 -2.86 -40.38 -6.53
C ASN A 2 -2.72 -39.27 -5.48
N ASN A 3 -2.04 -39.50 -4.35
CA ASN A 3 -1.86 -38.45 -3.34
C ASN A 3 -0.87 -37.38 -3.81
N ASP A 4 0.22 -37.79 -4.48
CA ASP A 4 1.26 -36.88 -4.96
C ASP A 4 0.80 -35.93 -6.07
N TYR A 5 -0.17 -36.36 -6.90
CA TYR A 5 -0.75 -35.51 -7.96
C TYR A 5 -1.66 -34.42 -7.38
N TYR A 6 -2.52 -34.76 -6.41
CA TYR A 6 -3.38 -33.77 -5.76
C TYR A 6 -2.59 -32.82 -4.86
N GLU A 7 -1.55 -33.29 -4.17
CA GLU A 7 -0.65 -32.40 -3.44
C GLU A 7 0.14 -31.50 -4.38
N SER A 8 0.62 -32.00 -5.53
CA SER A 8 1.28 -31.16 -6.55
C SER A 8 0.35 -30.07 -7.11
N ILE A 9 -0.90 -30.40 -7.44
CA ILE A 9 -1.90 -29.40 -7.90
C ILE A 9 -2.21 -28.38 -6.80
N LYS A 10 -2.35 -28.85 -5.56
CA LYS A 10 -2.62 -27.99 -4.40
C LYS A 10 -1.47 -27.04 -4.15
N GLU A 11 -0.23 -27.51 -4.17
CA GLU A 11 0.97 -26.68 -4.05
C GLU A 11 1.08 -25.67 -5.20
N GLU A 12 0.88 -26.11 -6.45
CA GLU A 12 0.88 -25.23 -7.62
C GLU A 12 -0.22 -24.15 -7.53
N THR A 13 -1.41 -24.51 -7.08
CA THR A 13 -2.54 -23.59 -6.93
C THR A 13 -2.30 -22.62 -5.78
N LEU A 14 -1.78 -23.10 -4.64
CA LEU A 14 -1.44 -22.26 -3.50
C LEU A 14 -0.28 -21.31 -3.82
N SER A 15 0.71 -21.76 -4.58
CA SER A 15 1.80 -20.93 -5.14
C SER A 15 1.24 -19.83 -6.06
N LYS A 16 0.32 -20.19 -6.98
CA LYS A 16 -0.40 -19.23 -7.83
C LYS A 16 -1.21 -18.22 -7.01
N ILE A 17 -1.88 -18.64 -5.92
CA ILE A 17 -2.66 -17.75 -5.05
C ILE A 17 -1.73 -16.82 -4.23
N LYS A 18 -0.63 -17.35 -3.68
CA LYS A 18 0.38 -16.57 -2.97
C LYS A 18 0.95 -15.48 -3.90
N SER A 19 1.34 -15.85 -5.12
CA SER A 19 1.85 -14.90 -6.13
C SER A 19 0.81 -13.88 -6.62
N MET A 20 -0.49 -14.24 -6.68
CA MET A 20 -1.56 -13.27 -6.99
C MET A 20 -1.76 -12.19 -5.91
N ARG A 21 -1.57 -12.52 -4.63
CA ARG A 21 -1.65 -11.52 -3.53
C ARG A 21 -0.50 -10.52 -3.58
N PHE A 22 0.69 -10.94 -4.03
CA PHE A 22 1.83 -10.05 -4.27
C PHE A 22 1.60 -9.08 -5.44
N LYS A 23 0.90 -9.49 -6.51
CA LYS A 23 0.50 -8.59 -7.61
C LYS A 23 -0.41 -7.44 -7.19
N ARG A 24 -1.16 -7.63 -6.11
CA ARG A 24 -2.17 -6.69 -5.60
C ARG A 24 -1.77 -6.04 -4.28
N ALA A 25 -0.58 -6.33 -3.73
CA ALA A 25 0.05 -5.46 -2.75
C ALA A 25 0.30 -4.14 -3.49
N PRO A 26 -0.48 -3.08 -3.19
CA PRO A 26 -0.57 -1.97 -4.10
C PRO A 26 0.78 -1.25 -4.19
N ARG A 27 1.24 -1.09 -5.43
CA ARG A 27 2.46 -0.34 -5.75
C ARG A 27 2.09 1.14 -5.87
N PRO A 28 2.94 2.05 -5.38
CA PRO A 28 2.77 3.48 -5.61
C PRO A 28 2.94 3.90 -7.08
N GLU A 29 3.67 3.12 -7.88
CA GLU A 29 4.07 3.49 -9.25
C GLU A 29 3.26 2.79 -10.34
N VAL A 30 2.37 1.87 -9.97
CA VAL A 30 1.54 1.22 -10.96
C VAL A 30 0.27 2.05 -11.02
N VAL A 31 0.20 2.87 -12.07
CA VAL A 31 -1.02 2.90 -12.89
C VAL A 31 -1.25 1.45 -13.33
N SER A 32 -1.66 0.61 -12.38
CA SER A 32 -2.41 -0.57 -12.74
C SER A 32 -3.62 0.02 -13.44
N TYR A 33 -4.07 -0.63 -14.50
CA TYR A 33 -5.37 -0.35 -15.08
C TYR A 33 -6.43 -0.66 -14.04
N ASP A 34 -6.49 0.18 -13.02
CA ASP A 34 -7.37 0.06 -11.90
C ASP A 34 -8.62 0.78 -12.33
N LEU A 35 -9.70 0.04 -12.42
CA LEU A 35 -11.02 0.63 -12.42
C LEU A 35 -11.23 1.52 -11.17
N ASN A 36 -10.33 1.49 -10.16
CA ASN A 36 -10.28 2.44 -9.04
C ASN A 36 -9.67 3.82 -9.37
N THR A 37 -8.92 4.02 -10.47
CA THR A 37 -8.53 5.41 -10.87
C THR A 37 -9.71 6.18 -11.43
N ALA A 38 -10.69 5.47 -11.99
CA ALA A 38 -12.00 6.05 -12.27
C ALA A 38 -12.79 6.06 -10.96
N LYS A 39 -12.92 7.24 -10.35
CA LYS A 39 -13.58 7.39 -9.05
C LYS A 39 -15.07 7.06 -9.21
N ARG A 40 -15.43 5.81 -8.89
CA ARG A 40 -16.82 5.32 -8.90
C ARG A 40 -17.65 6.24 -8.03
N LEU A 41 -18.88 6.50 -8.46
CA LEU A 41 -19.76 7.44 -7.76
C LEU A 41 -20.08 6.98 -6.32
N PHE A 42 -20.26 5.67 -6.14
CA PHE A 42 -20.43 5.04 -4.85
C PHE A 42 -19.41 3.93 -4.66
N VAL A 43 -18.74 3.91 -3.51
CA VAL A 43 -17.82 2.85 -3.10
C VAL A 43 -18.12 2.50 -1.66
N TYR A 44 -18.94 1.47 -1.46
CA TYR A 44 -19.25 0.94 -0.13
C TYR A 44 -18.41 -0.29 0.23
N GLU A 45 -17.58 -0.79 -0.70
CA GLU A 45 -16.88 -2.07 -0.59
C GLU A 45 -15.37 -2.00 -0.21
N ASP A 46 -14.93 -2.63 0.91
CA ASP A 46 -13.62 -3.27 1.22
C ASP A 46 -13.57 -4.83 1.04
N GLU A 47 -12.41 -5.46 0.78
CA GLU A 47 -12.31 -6.93 0.55
C GLU A 47 -12.83 -7.83 1.71
N GLY A 48 -14.11 -8.26 1.71
CA GLY A 48 -14.65 -9.17 2.76
C GLY A 48 -16.17 -9.43 2.82
N TYR A 49 -16.96 -8.88 1.91
CA TYR A 49 -18.44 -8.79 2.03
C TYR A 49 -19.30 -10.04 1.90
N SER A 50 -18.74 -11.24 1.77
CA SER A 50 -19.56 -12.42 1.44
C SER A 50 -20.73 -12.63 2.43
N SER A 51 -20.60 -12.21 3.69
CA SER A 51 -21.64 -12.30 4.72
C SER A 51 -22.64 -11.14 4.77
N TYR A 52 -22.35 -9.98 4.15
CA TYR A 52 -23.21 -8.77 4.17
C TYR A 52 -23.60 -8.27 2.78
N LYS A 53 -23.34 -9.09 1.76
CA LYS A 53 -23.65 -8.78 0.35
C LYS A 53 -25.07 -8.25 0.16
N PHE A 54 -26.07 -8.82 0.85
CA PHE A 54 -27.46 -8.36 0.77
C PHE A 54 -27.64 -6.90 1.21
N LEU A 55 -26.93 -6.45 2.25
CA LEU A 55 -27.06 -5.11 2.81
C LEU A 55 -26.38 -4.08 1.90
N ILE A 56 -25.22 -4.43 1.35
CA ILE A 56 -24.51 -3.60 0.38
C ILE A 56 -25.29 -3.50 -0.94
N GLU A 57 -25.89 -4.59 -1.41
CA GLU A 57 -26.80 -4.57 -2.56
C GLU A 57 -27.97 -3.61 -2.33
N GLN A 58 -28.61 -3.66 -1.16
CA GLN A 58 -29.70 -2.72 -0.82
C GLN A 58 -29.22 -1.26 -0.73
N VAL A 59 -28.05 -1.00 -0.12
CA VAL A 59 -27.48 0.35 -0.06
C VAL A 59 -27.14 0.87 -1.46
N ASN A 60 -26.61 0.01 -2.35
CA ASN A 60 -26.37 0.35 -3.75
C ASN A 60 -27.68 0.69 -4.49
N GLU A 61 -28.73 -0.11 -4.32
CA GLU A 61 -30.05 0.15 -4.91
C GLU A 61 -30.63 1.49 -4.46
N GLU A 62 -30.60 1.79 -3.17
CA GLU A 62 -31.05 3.07 -2.61
C GLU A 62 -30.18 4.24 -3.09
N SER A 63 -28.87 4.04 -3.22
CA SER A 63 -27.94 5.05 -3.74
C SER A 63 -28.24 5.41 -5.20
N VAL A 64 -28.51 4.40 -6.03
CA VAL A 64 -28.95 4.60 -7.43
C VAL A 64 -30.32 5.29 -7.48
N ALA A 65 -31.23 4.96 -6.55
CA ALA A 65 -32.53 5.62 -6.46
C ALA A 65 -32.40 7.12 -6.11
N VAL A 66 -31.46 7.48 -5.24
CA VAL A 66 -31.13 8.90 -4.94
C VAL A 66 -30.64 9.62 -6.20
N VAL A 67 -29.68 9.06 -6.94
CA VAL A 67 -29.19 9.68 -8.19
C VAL A 67 -30.33 9.86 -9.18
N ARG A 68 -31.18 8.84 -9.37
CA ARG A 68 -32.35 8.89 -10.25
C ARG A 68 -33.30 10.03 -9.86
N ARG A 69 -33.54 10.21 -8.56
CA ARG A 69 -34.40 11.26 -8.03
C ARG A 69 -33.81 12.64 -8.28
N VAL A 70 -32.52 12.83 -7.95
CA VAL A 70 -31.83 14.11 -8.15
C VAL A 70 -31.88 14.54 -9.62
N ILE A 71 -31.62 13.63 -10.56
CA ILE A 71 -31.68 13.95 -11.99
C ILE A 71 -33.10 14.35 -12.41
N ARG A 72 -34.13 13.60 -11.97
CA ARG A 72 -35.53 13.91 -12.30
C ARG A 72 -36.01 15.23 -11.74
N ASP A 73 -35.67 15.51 -10.48
CA ASP A 73 -36.05 16.75 -9.80
C ASP A 73 -35.37 17.94 -10.48
N ASN A 74 -34.07 17.82 -10.82
CA ASN A 74 -33.33 18.86 -11.56
C ASN A 74 -33.88 19.12 -12.97
N LEU A 75 -34.25 18.06 -13.71
CA LEU A 75 -34.89 18.20 -15.04
C LEU A 75 -36.24 18.93 -14.93
N LYS A 76 -37.03 18.62 -13.90
CA LYS A 76 -38.36 19.21 -13.68
C LYS A 76 -38.29 20.66 -13.21
N GLU A 77 -37.41 20.99 -12.27
CA GLU A 77 -37.27 22.35 -11.73
C GLU A 77 -36.78 23.36 -12.77
N ARG A 78 -35.99 22.89 -13.74
CA ARG A 78 -35.44 23.70 -14.84
C ARG A 78 -36.28 23.67 -16.12
N ASP A 79 -37.45 23.05 -16.08
CA ASP A 79 -38.37 22.91 -17.22
C ASP A 79 -37.70 22.30 -18.48
N ILE A 80 -36.79 21.34 -18.26
CA ILE A 80 -36.13 20.62 -19.35
C ILE A 80 -37.05 19.50 -19.82
N GLU A 81 -37.64 19.68 -21.01
CA GLU A 81 -38.54 18.68 -21.60
C GLU A 81 -37.80 17.37 -21.93
N VAL A 82 -38.23 16.28 -21.29
CA VAL A 82 -37.73 14.93 -21.54
C VAL A 82 -38.86 13.93 -21.66
N GLU A 83 -38.70 12.95 -22.55
CA GLU A 83 -39.61 11.81 -22.68
C GLU A 83 -39.01 10.62 -21.93
N LEU A 84 -39.62 10.22 -20.81
CA LEU A 84 -39.17 9.06 -20.05
C LEU A 84 -39.37 7.77 -20.86
N VAL A 85 -38.31 6.99 -20.99
CA VAL A 85 -38.35 5.70 -21.70
C VAL A 85 -38.14 4.58 -20.68
N GLN A 86 -38.97 3.54 -20.76
CA GLN A 86 -38.73 2.31 -20.00
C GLN A 86 -38.09 1.27 -20.92
N ILE A 87 -36.88 0.84 -20.56
CA ILE A 87 -36.16 -0.23 -21.22
C ILE A 87 -36.10 -1.41 -20.24
N SER A 88 -36.63 -2.57 -20.64
CA SER A 88 -36.65 -3.76 -19.80
C SER A 88 -35.33 -4.55 -19.88
N THR A 89 -35.10 -5.37 -18.86
CA THR A 89 -34.04 -6.39 -18.87
C THR A 89 -34.24 -7.30 -20.07
N GLN A 90 -33.18 -7.54 -20.84
CA GLN A 90 -33.24 -8.42 -22.01
C GLN A 90 -32.27 -9.58 -21.86
N VAL A 91 -32.67 -10.75 -22.37
CA VAL A 91 -31.78 -11.91 -22.52
C VAL A 91 -31.41 -11.97 -23.99
N ILE A 92 -30.14 -11.78 -24.30
CA ILE A 92 -29.64 -11.87 -25.68
C ILE A 92 -28.68 -13.05 -25.80
N GLN A 93 -28.67 -13.66 -26.98
CA GLN A 93 -27.67 -14.68 -27.33
C GLN A 93 -26.40 -13.97 -27.81
N HIS A 94 -25.31 -14.14 -27.07
CA HIS A 94 -23.99 -13.63 -27.45
C HIS A 94 -22.96 -14.76 -27.34
N ASN A 95 -22.25 -15.06 -28.44
CA ASN A 95 -21.29 -16.15 -28.55
C ASN A 95 -21.82 -17.53 -28.07
N GLY A 96 -23.11 -17.82 -28.32
CA GLY A 96 -23.75 -19.09 -27.97
C GLY A 96 -24.11 -19.26 -26.49
N LYS A 97 -24.06 -18.17 -25.70
CA LYS A 97 -24.54 -18.14 -24.31
C LYS A 97 -25.63 -17.07 -24.15
N ASP A 98 -26.59 -17.35 -23.27
CA ASP A 98 -27.54 -16.35 -22.81
C ASP A 98 -26.81 -15.31 -21.95
N MET A 99 -26.89 -14.06 -22.39
CA MET A 99 -26.37 -12.91 -21.68
C MET A 99 -27.55 -12.06 -21.20
N ILE A 100 -27.62 -11.85 -19.89
CA ILE A 100 -28.64 -11.01 -19.27
C ILE A 100 -28.14 -9.57 -19.28
N ILE A 101 -28.81 -8.70 -20.02
CA ILE A 101 -28.59 -7.25 -20.01
C ILE A 101 -29.57 -6.64 -19.01
N PRO A 102 -29.11 -6.12 -17.87
CA PRO A 102 -29.98 -5.49 -16.89
C PRO A 102 -30.64 -4.24 -17.47
N ALA A 103 -31.87 -3.96 -17.04
CA ALA A 103 -32.55 -2.71 -17.35
C ALA A 103 -31.70 -1.51 -16.88
N PRO A 104 -31.56 -0.43 -17.70
CA PRO A 104 -30.94 0.79 -17.22
C PRO A 104 -31.76 1.39 -16.08
N PHE A 105 -31.09 1.89 -15.04
CA PHE A 105 -31.81 2.45 -13.89
C PHE A 105 -32.50 3.77 -14.24
N LEU A 106 -32.03 4.50 -15.27
CA LEU A 106 -32.70 5.67 -15.82
C LEU A 106 -32.49 5.73 -17.34
N SER A 107 -33.55 6.03 -18.07
CA SER A 107 -33.49 6.31 -19.50
C SER A 107 -34.54 7.34 -19.90
N PHE A 108 -34.16 8.27 -20.76
CA PHE A 108 -35.07 9.29 -21.29
C PHE A 108 -34.54 9.83 -22.62
N ILE A 109 -35.42 10.43 -23.41
CA ILE A 109 -35.06 11.15 -24.62
C ILE A 109 -35.12 12.63 -24.32
N LYS A 110 -34.04 13.34 -24.64
CA LYS A 110 -34.02 14.79 -24.70
C LYS A 110 -34.04 15.20 -26.17
N SER A 111 -34.96 16.10 -26.52
CA SER A 111 -35.03 16.68 -27.86
C SER A 111 -34.42 18.06 -27.82
N ASP A 112 -33.46 18.33 -28.70
CA ASP A 112 -32.92 19.67 -28.89
C ASP A 112 -32.63 19.94 -30.38
N ASN A 113 -31.98 21.07 -30.66
CA ASN A 113 -31.65 21.51 -32.02
C ASN A 113 -30.74 20.53 -32.77
N THR A 114 -30.11 19.57 -32.07
CA THR A 114 -29.21 18.57 -32.64
C THR A 114 -29.91 17.23 -32.91
N GLY A 115 -31.15 17.06 -32.45
CA GLY A 115 -31.98 15.87 -32.68
C GLY A 115 -32.56 15.29 -31.38
N ARG A 116 -33.14 14.10 -31.49
CA ARG A 116 -33.67 13.30 -30.38
C ARG A 116 -32.58 12.37 -29.86
N ILE A 117 -32.02 12.67 -28.69
CA ILE A 117 -30.94 11.87 -28.08
C ILE A 117 -31.49 11.01 -26.95
N LEU A 118 -31.27 9.70 -27.04
CA LEU A 118 -31.59 8.74 -25.99
C LEU A 118 -30.45 8.67 -24.96
N TYR A 119 -30.73 9.07 -23.72
CA TYR A 119 -29.84 8.92 -22.58
C TYR A 119 -30.12 7.58 -21.87
N ILE A 120 -29.08 6.79 -21.64
CA ILE A 120 -29.14 5.49 -20.96
C ILE A 120 -28.14 5.50 -19.81
N PHE A 121 -28.62 5.33 -18.59
CA PHE A 121 -27.77 5.32 -17.40
C PHE A 121 -27.50 3.90 -16.93
N LYS A 122 -26.24 3.62 -16.60
CA LYS A 122 -25.79 2.32 -16.12
C LYS A 122 -24.75 2.44 -15.00
N GLU A 123 -24.57 1.35 -14.28
CA GLU A 123 -23.45 1.20 -13.35
C GLU A 123 -22.10 1.14 -14.07
N PHE A 124 -21.05 1.55 -13.36
CA PHE A 124 -19.68 1.51 -13.85
C PHE A 124 -19.11 0.08 -13.85
N GLY A 125 -18.33 -0.24 -14.88
CA GLY A 125 -17.58 -1.48 -15.01
C GLY A 125 -17.78 -2.20 -16.35
N MET A 126 -16.75 -2.93 -16.79
CA MET A 126 -16.75 -3.69 -18.04
C MET A 126 -17.83 -4.79 -18.08
N GLN A 127 -18.21 -5.32 -16.92
CA GLN A 127 -19.29 -6.30 -16.79
C GLN A 127 -20.67 -5.70 -17.12
N ASN A 128 -20.79 -4.37 -17.07
CA ASN A 128 -22.00 -3.61 -17.37
C ASN A 128 -21.98 -3.02 -18.79
N THR A 129 -21.04 -3.42 -19.65
CA THR A 129 -20.95 -2.92 -21.03
C THR A 129 -22.15 -3.38 -21.86
N LEU A 130 -22.80 -2.43 -22.54
CA LEU A 130 -23.97 -2.68 -23.37
C LEU A 130 -23.56 -2.97 -24.82
N PRO A 131 -24.03 -4.07 -25.43
CA PRO A 131 -23.72 -4.37 -26.83
C PRO A 131 -24.28 -3.33 -27.81
N THR A 132 -23.51 -3.00 -28.85
CA THR A 132 -23.93 -2.03 -29.88
C THR A 132 -25.21 -2.46 -30.61
N SER A 133 -25.43 -3.77 -30.80
CA SER A 133 -26.66 -4.30 -31.40
C SER A 133 -27.90 -3.97 -30.56
N TYR A 134 -27.79 -4.07 -29.23
CA TYR A 134 -28.84 -3.72 -28.28
C TYR A 134 -29.11 -2.21 -28.29
N LEU A 135 -28.06 -1.39 -28.24
CA LEU A 135 -28.18 0.07 -28.26
C LEU A 135 -28.83 0.57 -29.54
N ASN A 136 -28.46 0.01 -30.69
CA ASN A 136 -29.08 0.33 -31.98
C ASN A 136 -30.56 -0.07 -32.05
N ALA A 137 -30.91 -1.23 -31.47
CA ALA A 137 -32.30 -1.68 -31.40
C ALA A 137 -33.15 -0.79 -30.47
N ALA A 138 -32.61 -0.44 -29.30
CA ALA A 138 -33.26 0.47 -28.35
C ALA A 138 -33.48 1.87 -28.96
N THR A 139 -32.45 2.42 -29.60
CA THR A 139 -32.51 3.73 -30.26
C THR A 139 -33.58 3.77 -31.35
N LYS A 140 -33.64 2.74 -32.20
CA LYS A 140 -34.69 2.60 -33.23
C LYS A 140 -36.08 2.44 -32.62
N GLY A 141 -36.22 1.59 -31.60
CA GLY A 141 -37.49 1.34 -30.91
C GLY A 141 -38.08 2.60 -30.27
N CYS A 142 -37.20 3.49 -29.80
CA CYS A 142 -37.57 4.74 -29.14
C CYS A 142 -37.66 5.95 -30.09
N LYS A 143 -37.46 5.76 -31.40
CA LYS A 143 -37.43 6.84 -32.42
C LYS A 143 -36.47 7.97 -32.03
N ALA A 144 -35.29 7.60 -31.54
CA ALA A 144 -34.21 8.53 -31.28
C ALA A 144 -33.24 8.56 -32.48
N ASP A 145 -32.60 9.70 -32.70
CA ASP A 145 -31.63 9.90 -33.77
C ASP A 145 -30.24 9.38 -33.36
N ASN A 146 -29.92 9.47 -32.07
CA ASN A 146 -28.64 9.01 -31.49
C ASN A 146 -28.82 8.60 -30.02
N TYR A 147 -27.78 8.03 -29.41
CA TYR A 147 -27.76 7.67 -27.99
C TYR A 147 -26.48 8.13 -27.28
N LYS A 148 -26.61 8.35 -25.97
CA LYS A 148 -25.51 8.59 -25.02
C LYS A 148 -25.66 7.66 -23.81
N ILE A 149 -24.57 7.00 -23.45
CA ILE A 149 -24.52 6.13 -22.27
C ILE A 149 -23.84 6.89 -21.15
N VAL A 150 -24.53 7.07 -20.03
CA VAL A 150 -23.98 7.74 -18.84
C VAL A 150 -23.60 6.68 -17.81
N SER A 151 -22.31 6.56 -17.53
CA SER A 151 -21.79 5.64 -16.51
C SER A 151 -21.66 6.34 -15.16
N LEU A 152 -22.02 5.66 -14.06
CA LEU A 152 -21.94 6.18 -12.69
C LEU A 152 -20.50 6.27 -12.17
N VAL A 153 -19.74 7.19 -12.75
CA VAL A 153 -18.35 7.47 -12.42
C VAL A 153 -18.10 8.97 -12.50
N GLU A 154 -17.31 9.53 -11.58
CA GLU A 154 -17.04 10.98 -11.52
C GLU A 154 -16.27 11.50 -12.74
N GLY A 155 -15.53 10.64 -13.43
CA GLY A 155 -14.80 11.00 -14.64
C GLY A 155 -14.18 9.78 -15.33
N ARG A 156 -13.66 10.00 -16.54
CA ARG A 156 -12.96 8.98 -17.35
C ARG A 156 -13.79 7.71 -17.57
N ALA A 157 -15.07 7.86 -17.91
CA ALA A 157 -15.94 6.71 -18.22
C ALA A 157 -15.36 5.80 -19.32
N SER A 158 -14.58 6.37 -20.25
CA SER A 158 -13.86 5.66 -21.30
C SER A 158 -12.92 4.55 -20.81
N MET A 159 -12.54 4.52 -19.52
CA MET A 159 -11.77 3.43 -18.94
C MET A 159 -12.45 2.06 -19.01
N GLU A 160 -13.77 2.01 -19.24
CA GLU A 160 -14.50 0.77 -19.51
C GLU A 160 -14.16 0.16 -20.87
N ASN A 161 -13.58 0.94 -21.79
CA ASN A 161 -13.21 0.52 -23.13
C ASN A 161 -11.69 0.49 -23.29
N ILE A 162 -11.16 -0.66 -23.67
CA ILE A 162 -9.73 -0.83 -23.95
C ILE A 162 -9.36 0.00 -25.20
N GLY A 163 -8.35 0.87 -25.10
CA GLY A 163 -7.77 1.62 -26.23
C GLY A 163 -8.13 3.10 -26.29
N TYR A 164 -8.96 3.62 -25.37
CA TYR A 164 -9.41 5.02 -25.36
C TYR A 164 -8.86 5.83 -24.17
N GLN A 165 -7.91 5.28 -23.40
CA GLN A 165 -7.46 5.87 -22.14
C GLN A 165 -6.52 7.09 -22.29
N ASN A 166 -5.91 7.27 -23.47
CA ASN A 166 -4.97 8.36 -23.76
C ASN A 166 -5.64 9.56 -24.48
N LEU A 167 -6.94 9.48 -24.71
CA LEU A 167 -7.72 10.58 -25.26
C LEU A 167 -8.19 11.49 -24.14
N SER A 168 -8.49 12.75 -24.47
CA SER A 168 -9.26 13.57 -23.53
C SER A 168 -10.61 12.91 -23.27
N GLU A 169 -11.23 13.23 -22.14
CA GLU A 169 -12.51 12.64 -21.76
C GLU A 169 -13.57 12.88 -22.86
N ASP A 170 -13.60 14.08 -23.43
CA ASP A 170 -14.53 14.45 -24.50
C ASP A 170 -14.26 13.70 -25.81
N GLU A 171 -13.00 13.62 -26.24
CA GLU A 171 -12.60 12.86 -27.44
C GLU A 171 -12.95 11.38 -27.32
N ALA A 172 -12.84 10.82 -26.11
CA ALA A 172 -13.20 9.43 -25.85
C ALA A 172 -14.72 9.24 -25.84
N SER A 173 -15.47 10.15 -25.23
CA SER A 173 -16.93 10.12 -25.17
C SER A 173 -17.58 10.26 -26.55
N GLU A 174 -17.05 11.11 -27.42
CA GLU A 174 -17.52 11.25 -28.80
C GLU A 174 -17.40 9.95 -29.60
N LYS A 175 -16.30 9.21 -29.40
CA LYS A 175 -16.03 7.96 -30.15
C LYS A 175 -16.75 6.75 -29.58
N THR A 176 -16.95 6.72 -28.26
CA THR A 176 -17.51 5.55 -27.56
C THR A 176 -18.98 5.72 -27.18
N HIS A 177 -19.53 6.93 -27.34
CA HIS A 177 -20.84 7.33 -26.82
C HIS A 177 -20.96 7.16 -25.29
N LEU A 178 -19.85 7.06 -24.57
CA LEU A 178 -19.79 6.79 -23.14
C LEU A 178 -19.34 8.04 -22.38
N TYR A 179 -20.20 8.52 -21.49
CA TYR A 179 -20.04 9.76 -20.75
C TYR A 179 -19.99 9.47 -19.26
N SER A 180 -19.18 10.23 -18.52
CA SER A 180 -19.22 10.22 -17.06
C SER A 180 -20.45 10.94 -16.53
N ILE A 181 -20.81 10.71 -15.27
CA ILE A 181 -21.90 11.46 -14.64
C ILE A 181 -21.59 12.96 -14.61
N ARG A 182 -20.30 13.31 -14.51
CA ARG A 182 -19.84 14.70 -14.57
C ARG A 182 -20.14 15.35 -15.90
N GLN A 183 -19.71 14.73 -17.01
CA GLN A 183 -19.97 15.26 -18.35
C GLN A 183 -21.48 15.42 -18.60
N PHE A 184 -22.29 14.47 -18.14
CA PHE A 184 -23.74 14.60 -18.21
C PHE A 184 -24.27 15.83 -17.47
N PHE A 185 -23.85 16.06 -16.23
CA PHE A 185 -24.30 17.23 -15.46
C PHE A 185 -23.81 18.55 -16.08
N GLU A 186 -22.56 18.59 -16.53
CA GLU A 186 -21.97 19.77 -17.18
C GLU A 186 -22.67 20.09 -18.53
N GLU A 187 -23.12 19.07 -19.28
CA GLU A 187 -23.79 19.25 -20.56
C GLU A 187 -25.29 19.60 -20.42
N VAL A 188 -26.00 18.95 -19.50
CA VAL A 188 -27.47 19.09 -19.38
C VAL A 188 -27.88 20.18 -18.40
N PHE A 189 -27.05 20.44 -17.39
CA PHE A 189 -27.26 21.49 -16.40
C PHE A 189 -26.13 22.52 -16.50
N ASP A 190 -25.19 22.51 -15.56
CA ASP A 190 -23.97 23.31 -15.55
C ASP A 190 -22.96 22.72 -14.55
N SER A 191 -21.72 23.24 -14.57
CA SER A 191 -20.64 22.78 -13.68
C SER A 191 -20.89 23.10 -12.20
N GLU A 192 -21.71 24.09 -11.86
CA GLU A 192 -22.01 24.43 -10.47
C GLU A 192 -23.00 23.43 -9.85
N GLU A 193 -23.96 22.94 -10.63
CA GLU A 193 -24.87 21.88 -10.22
C GLU A 193 -24.12 20.56 -9.99
N TYR A 194 -23.14 20.23 -10.85
CA TYR A 194 -22.30 19.06 -10.63
C TYR A 194 -21.55 19.11 -9.28
N LYS A 195 -21.00 20.28 -8.91
CA LYS A 195 -20.29 20.45 -7.62
C LYS A 195 -21.22 20.18 -6.43
N LYS A 196 -22.42 20.76 -6.44
CA LYS A 196 -23.42 20.52 -5.38
C LYS A 196 -23.84 19.06 -5.32
N PHE A 197 -24.08 18.45 -6.48
CA PHE A 197 -24.42 17.05 -6.59
C PHE A 197 -23.34 16.17 -5.95
N ILE A 198 -22.07 16.36 -6.33
CA ILE A 198 -21.01 15.46 -5.89
C ILE A 198 -20.70 15.63 -4.40
N GLU A 199 -20.81 16.84 -3.86
CA GLU A 199 -20.69 17.09 -2.41
C GLU A 199 -21.75 16.31 -1.61
N VAL A 200 -23.02 16.37 -2.03
CA VAL A 200 -24.12 15.62 -1.39
C VAL A 200 -23.89 14.11 -1.48
N ILE A 201 -23.41 13.62 -2.63
CA ILE A 201 -23.11 12.19 -2.81
C ILE A 201 -21.96 11.74 -1.91
N HIS A 202 -20.89 12.54 -1.78
CA HIS A 202 -19.79 12.23 -0.86
C HIS A 202 -20.25 12.23 0.59
N GLU A 203 -21.11 13.16 0.99
CA GLU A 203 -21.69 13.22 2.34
C GLU A 203 -22.57 12.00 2.64
N ILE A 204 -23.47 11.63 1.73
CA ILE A 204 -24.32 10.43 1.86
C ILE A 204 -23.45 9.17 1.94
N THR A 205 -22.41 9.07 1.10
CA THR A 205 -21.50 7.93 1.08
C THR A 205 -20.74 7.79 2.39
N ALA A 206 -20.25 8.91 2.95
CA ALA A 206 -19.56 8.94 4.23
C ALA A 206 -20.48 8.52 5.38
N LYS A 207 -21.71 9.07 5.44
CA LYS A 207 -22.71 8.71 6.45
C LYS A 207 -23.18 7.25 6.32
N ALA A 208 -23.35 6.75 5.11
CA ALA A 208 -23.70 5.35 4.89
C ALA A 208 -22.61 4.41 5.41
N LYS A 209 -21.32 4.74 5.19
CA LYS A 209 -20.20 3.98 5.76
C LYS A 209 -20.19 4.00 7.28
N GLU A 210 -20.48 5.15 7.89
CA GLU A 210 -20.60 5.30 9.35
C GLU A 210 -21.75 4.42 9.90
N VAL A 211 -22.92 4.46 9.27
CA VAL A 211 -24.11 3.68 9.68
C VAL A 211 -23.90 2.17 9.51
N LEU A 212 -23.18 1.74 8.47
CA LEU A 212 -22.91 0.33 8.23
C LEU A 212 -22.02 -0.29 9.33
N GLY A 213 -21.24 0.52 10.06
CA GLY A 213 -20.49 0.10 11.26
C GLY A 213 -19.50 -1.05 11.03
N TYR A 214 -19.17 -1.35 9.78
CA TYR A 214 -18.40 -2.52 9.38
C TYR A 214 -17.08 -2.08 8.74
N ARG A 215 -15.98 -2.67 9.20
CA ARG A 215 -14.64 -2.46 8.65
C ARG A 215 -13.94 -3.81 8.52
N VAL A 216 -13.38 -4.08 7.34
CA VAL A 216 -12.50 -5.23 7.16
C VAL A 216 -11.15 -4.89 7.79
N VAL A 217 -10.75 -5.64 8.80
CA VAL A 217 -9.39 -5.59 9.34
C VAL A 217 -8.56 -6.69 8.69
N LYS A 218 -7.47 -6.33 8.02
CA LYS A 218 -6.57 -7.29 7.37
C LYS A 218 -5.84 -8.11 8.43
N THR A 219 -5.91 -9.44 8.34
CA THR A 219 -5.12 -10.33 9.21
C THR A 219 -3.65 -10.35 8.79
N LEU A 220 -2.75 -10.30 9.77
CA LEU A 220 -1.30 -10.44 9.59
C LEU A 220 -0.88 -11.93 9.55
N THR A 221 -1.21 -12.60 8.45
CA THR A 221 -0.54 -13.86 8.06
C THR A 221 0.93 -13.59 7.71
N PRO A 222 1.84 -14.59 7.73
CA PRO A 222 3.24 -14.37 7.36
C PRO A 222 3.45 -13.59 6.06
N SER A 223 2.69 -13.89 5.00
CA SER A 223 2.80 -13.18 3.73
C SER A 223 2.28 -11.75 3.77
N THR A 224 1.22 -11.47 4.54
CA THR A 224 0.68 -10.10 4.67
C THR A 224 1.49 -9.26 5.66
N LEU A 225 2.16 -9.88 6.62
CA LEU A 225 3.10 -9.24 7.53
C LEU A 225 4.31 -8.67 6.78
N PHE A 226 4.80 -9.35 5.75
CA PHE A 226 5.86 -8.83 4.89
C PHE A 226 5.52 -7.47 4.27
N SER A 227 4.38 -7.39 3.56
CA SER A 227 3.90 -6.14 2.97
C SER A 227 3.60 -5.10 4.04
N TYR A 228 3.14 -5.52 5.22
CA TYR A 228 2.86 -4.61 6.31
C TYR A 228 4.11 -3.92 6.83
N LYS A 229 5.20 -4.68 7.02
CA LYS A 229 6.49 -4.13 7.44
C LYS A 229 6.98 -3.04 6.49
N LYS A 230 6.78 -3.18 5.17
CA LYS A 230 7.14 -2.14 4.19
C LYS A 230 6.33 -0.86 4.34
N ALA A 231 5.03 -0.96 4.63
CA ALA A 231 4.22 0.22 4.89
C ALA A 231 4.61 0.91 6.20
N VAL A 232 4.93 0.15 7.24
CA VAL A 232 5.46 0.69 8.51
C VAL A 232 6.85 1.30 8.29
N GLU A 233 7.73 0.67 7.51
CA GLU A 233 9.04 1.19 7.12
C GLU A 233 8.91 2.59 6.49
N TYR A 234 7.97 2.74 5.56
CA TYR A 234 7.68 4.05 4.97
C TYR A 234 7.25 5.07 6.04
N LYS A 235 6.34 4.70 6.95
CA LYS A 235 5.90 5.60 8.04
C LYS A 235 7.05 6.02 8.95
N ILE A 236 8.00 5.11 9.22
CA ILE A 236 9.22 5.40 9.99
C ILE A 236 10.08 6.41 9.23
N LYS A 237 10.37 6.19 7.95
CA LYS A 237 11.17 7.12 7.14
C LYS A 237 10.56 8.51 6.97
N HIS A 238 9.23 8.62 7.00
CA HIS A 238 8.49 9.86 6.73
C HIS A 238 7.88 10.51 7.98
N PHE A 239 8.20 10.01 9.18
CA PHE A 239 7.81 10.67 10.41
C PHE A 239 8.60 11.98 10.58
N ASP A 240 7.94 13.06 11.00
CA ASP A 240 8.58 14.36 11.19
C ASP A 240 9.36 14.39 12.51
N TYR A 241 10.51 13.73 12.51
CA TYR A 241 11.43 13.73 13.67
C TYR A 241 11.89 15.13 14.01
N LYS A 242 12.05 16.00 13.01
CA LYS A 242 12.51 17.37 13.23
C LYS A 242 11.50 18.13 14.08
N ASP A 243 10.23 18.15 13.69
CA ASP A 243 9.19 18.81 14.50
C ASP A 243 9.11 18.19 15.89
N ALA A 244 9.11 16.85 15.97
CA ALA A 244 8.97 16.12 17.23
C ALA A 244 10.10 16.35 18.25
N VAL A 245 11.32 16.71 17.82
CA VAL A 245 12.49 16.92 18.71
C VAL A 245 13.09 18.33 18.68
N SER A 246 12.62 19.20 17.77
CA SER A 246 13.16 20.56 17.52
C SER A 246 13.25 21.46 18.76
N ALA A 247 12.40 21.25 19.76
CA ALA A 247 12.38 22.05 20.98
C ALA A 247 13.60 21.81 21.91
N GLY A 248 14.37 20.73 21.69
CA GLY A 248 15.46 20.36 22.60
C GLY A 248 16.72 19.77 21.97
N ILE A 249 16.77 19.60 20.65
CA ILE A 249 17.94 19.08 19.92
C ILE A 249 18.26 20.02 18.76
N SER A 250 19.54 20.36 18.58
CA SER A 250 19.97 21.23 17.47
C SER A 250 19.97 20.51 16.12
N ASP A 251 19.90 21.28 15.04
CA ASP A 251 19.99 20.75 13.66
C ASP A 251 21.31 19.98 13.42
N GLU A 252 22.41 20.39 14.06
CA GLU A 252 23.68 19.64 13.98
C GLU A 252 23.59 18.28 14.68
N GLN A 253 23.01 18.21 15.88
CA GLN A 253 22.87 16.96 16.63
C GLN A 253 21.89 16.00 15.97
N MET A 254 20.82 16.52 15.35
CA MET A 254 19.91 15.71 14.53
C MET A 254 20.65 15.04 13.37
N LYS A 255 21.49 15.78 12.64
CA LYS A 255 22.31 15.19 11.56
C LYS A 255 23.26 14.11 12.07
N GLU A 256 23.85 14.27 13.25
CA GLU A 256 24.70 13.23 13.82
C GLU A 256 23.94 11.95 14.18
N MET A 257 22.69 12.07 14.64
CA MET A 257 21.81 10.93 14.88
C MET A 257 21.34 10.28 13.58
N GLU A 258 20.97 11.06 12.56
CA GLU A 258 20.52 10.58 11.25
C GLU A 258 21.56 9.70 10.56
N LYS A 259 22.86 10.02 10.70
CA LYS A 259 23.97 9.18 10.19
C LYS A 259 23.97 7.75 10.71
N GLN A 260 23.43 7.50 11.89
CA GLN A 260 23.30 6.14 12.41
C GLN A 260 21.88 5.62 12.17
N PHE A 261 20.87 6.43 12.45
CA PHE A 261 19.48 6.01 12.34
C PHE A 261 19.10 5.64 10.91
N PHE A 262 19.32 6.53 9.94
CA PHE A 262 18.96 6.36 8.54
C PHE A 262 20.10 5.81 7.69
N ASP A 263 21.28 6.45 7.67
CA ASP A 263 22.36 6.07 6.73
C ASP A 263 22.91 4.66 6.99
N LYS A 264 22.78 4.16 8.23
CA LYS A 264 23.16 2.80 8.62
C LYS A 264 21.97 1.87 8.86
N ASP A 265 20.76 2.28 8.46
CA ASP A 265 19.53 1.49 8.54
C ASP A 265 19.13 1.02 9.96
N PHE A 266 19.56 1.72 11.01
CA PHE A 266 19.22 1.32 12.38
C PHE A 266 17.71 1.40 12.65
N TYR A 267 16.95 2.22 11.92
CA TYR A 267 15.48 2.25 12.03
C TYR A 267 14.82 0.90 11.73
N LYS A 268 15.45 0.03 10.91
CA LYS A 268 14.91 -1.28 10.55
C LYS A 268 14.75 -2.20 11.77
N VAL A 269 15.39 -1.89 12.89
CA VAL A 269 15.29 -2.64 14.15
C VAL A 269 13.85 -2.75 14.63
N MET A 270 13.04 -1.72 14.35
CA MET A 270 11.61 -1.68 14.65
C MET A 270 10.77 -2.67 13.81
N LEU A 271 11.33 -3.19 12.71
CA LEU A 271 10.71 -4.14 11.77
C LEU A 271 11.20 -5.60 11.98
N GLY A 272 12.07 -5.81 12.97
CA GLY A 272 12.67 -7.10 13.26
C GLY A 272 11.73 -8.11 13.92
N ASN A 273 12.31 -9.22 14.38
CA ASN A 273 11.66 -10.37 15.02
C ASN A 273 11.79 -10.39 16.54
N LYS A 274 12.48 -9.41 17.16
CA LYS A 274 12.55 -9.30 18.62
C LYS A 274 11.19 -8.95 19.20
N LYS A 275 11.00 -9.25 20.48
CA LYS A 275 9.71 -9.03 21.18
C LYS A 275 9.24 -7.58 21.12
N PHE A 276 10.16 -6.60 21.22
CA PHE A 276 9.80 -5.20 21.12
C PHE A 276 9.31 -4.83 19.71
N ALA A 277 9.95 -5.35 18.66
CA ALA A 277 9.59 -5.08 17.27
C ALA A 277 8.23 -5.71 16.93
N VAL A 278 7.98 -6.93 17.39
CA VAL A 278 6.65 -7.57 17.27
C VAL A 278 5.58 -6.75 18.00
N SER A 279 5.88 -6.23 19.20
CA SER A 279 4.96 -5.36 19.94
C SER A 279 4.71 -4.03 19.22
N PHE A 280 5.74 -3.45 18.59
CA PHE A 280 5.64 -2.23 17.79
C PHE A 280 4.76 -2.43 16.56
N LEU A 281 5.02 -3.47 15.75
CA LEU A 281 4.23 -3.81 14.58
C LEU A 281 2.78 -4.13 14.94
N THR A 282 2.55 -4.80 16.06
CA THR A 282 1.19 -5.05 16.57
C THR A 282 0.48 -3.75 16.92
N ALA A 283 1.18 -2.80 17.56
CA ALA A 283 0.61 -1.51 17.92
C ALA A 283 0.28 -0.66 16.68
N GLU A 284 1.18 -0.61 15.68
CA GLU A 284 0.89 0.03 14.39
C GLU A 284 -0.32 -0.61 13.71
N TRP A 285 -0.46 -1.94 13.78
CA TRP A 285 -1.56 -2.63 13.11
C TRP A 285 -2.89 -2.32 13.78
N LEU A 286 -2.92 -2.30 15.12
CA LEU A 286 -4.07 -1.86 15.89
C LEU A 286 -4.38 -0.37 15.66
N TYR A 287 -3.36 0.48 15.56
CA TYR A 287 -3.50 1.89 15.23
C TYR A 287 -4.25 2.06 13.91
N ASP A 288 -3.75 1.44 12.84
CA ASP A 288 -4.38 1.50 11.51
C ASP A 288 -5.80 0.93 11.55
N SER A 289 -6.03 -0.14 12.30
CA SER A 289 -7.30 -0.84 12.40
C SER A 289 -8.37 -0.07 13.19
N LEU A 290 -7.97 0.76 14.16
CA LEU A 290 -8.89 1.37 15.14
C LEU A 290 -9.00 2.90 15.05
N VAL A 291 -8.19 3.58 14.24
CA VAL A 291 -8.18 5.07 14.12
C VAL A 291 -9.53 5.71 13.75
N LYS A 292 -10.46 4.94 13.17
CA LYS A 292 -11.83 5.41 12.82
C LYS A 292 -12.93 4.78 13.67
N SER A 293 -12.56 4.08 14.74
CA SER A 293 -13.52 3.47 15.64
C SER A 293 -14.19 4.53 16.52
N GLY A 294 -15.42 4.26 16.94
CA GLY A 294 -16.13 5.10 17.90
C GLY A 294 -15.50 5.04 19.30
N LYS A 295 -16.27 5.40 20.34
CA LYS A 295 -15.81 5.37 21.73
C LYS A 295 -15.57 3.93 22.21
N ILE A 296 -14.32 3.48 22.07
CA ILE A 296 -13.83 2.22 22.61
C ILE A 296 -12.58 2.50 23.44
N ASP A 297 -12.21 1.55 24.29
CA ASP A 297 -10.99 1.66 25.07
C ASP A 297 -9.76 1.36 24.21
N PHE A 298 -8.98 2.41 23.90
CA PHE A 298 -7.76 2.32 23.11
C PHE A 298 -6.51 1.97 23.95
N THR A 299 -6.68 1.64 25.23
CA THR A 299 -5.58 1.25 26.14
C THR A 299 -4.67 0.19 25.52
N ALA A 300 -5.24 -0.81 24.82
CA ALA A 300 -4.46 -1.88 24.19
C ALA A 300 -3.47 -1.36 23.12
N VAL A 301 -3.83 -0.30 22.39
CA VAL A 301 -2.98 0.29 21.34
C VAL A 301 -1.82 1.05 21.97
N ALA A 302 -2.12 1.97 22.90
CA ALA A 302 -1.09 2.74 23.61
C ALA A 302 -0.15 1.86 24.44
N MET A 303 -0.69 0.81 25.10
CA MET A 303 0.13 -0.17 25.81
C MET A 303 1.04 -0.96 24.89
N GLY A 304 0.62 -1.21 23.64
CA GLY A 304 1.48 -1.83 22.63
C GLY A 304 2.77 -1.04 22.40
N TYR A 305 2.67 0.27 22.22
CA TYR A 305 3.82 1.16 22.07
C TYR A 305 4.67 1.24 23.35
N LEU A 306 4.05 1.41 24.52
CA LEU A 306 4.79 1.48 25.79
C LEU A 306 5.52 0.18 26.12
N LYS A 307 4.88 -0.96 25.85
CA LYS A 307 5.50 -2.29 25.99
C LYS A 307 6.67 -2.45 25.02
N SER A 308 6.53 -1.98 23.78
CA SER A 308 7.63 -2.00 22.81
C SER A 308 8.83 -1.19 23.32
N MET A 309 8.61 0.04 23.79
CA MET A 309 9.68 0.88 24.35
C MET A 309 10.36 0.23 25.57
N GLU A 310 9.59 -0.31 26.53
CA GLU A 310 10.16 -1.00 27.70
C GLU A 310 11.00 -2.21 27.31
N GLN A 311 10.49 -3.05 26.40
CA GLN A 311 11.21 -4.23 25.91
C GLN A 311 12.47 -3.85 25.15
N PHE A 312 12.42 -2.80 24.34
CA PHE A 312 13.58 -2.29 23.62
C PHE A 312 14.66 -1.78 24.57
N LEU A 313 14.30 -0.93 25.54
CA LEU A 313 15.23 -0.42 26.53
C LEU A 313 15.84 -1.54 27.39
N TYR A 314 15.06 -2.58 27.70
CA TYR A 314 15.54 -3.77 28.40
C TYR A 314 16.58 -4.53 27.56
N ASP A 315 16.27 -4.81 26.30
CA ASP A 315 17.19 -5.51 25.39
C ASP A 315 18.47 -4.66 25.15
N PHE A 316 18.32 -3.33 25.07
CA PHE A 316 19.43 -2.39 24.96
C PHE A 316 20.34 -2.41 26.19
N ALA A 317 19.78 -2.30 27.40
CA ALA A 317 20.56 -2.37 28.64
C ALA A 317 21.24 -3.73 28.81
N SER A 318 20.65 -4.80 28.28
CA SER A 318 21.23 -6.16 28.30
C SER A 318 22.50 -6.29 27.44
N LEU A 319 22.79 -5.34 26.54
CA LEU A 319 24.08 -5.32 25.83
C LEU A 319 25.23 -4.83 26.70
N SER A 320 24.94 -4.09 27.76
CA SER A 320 25.92 -3.41 28.59
C SER A 320 26.07 -4.09 29.96
N THR A 321 25.89 -5.41 30.00
CA THR A 321 26.16 -6.19 31.21
C THR A 321 27.65 -6.20 31.51
N ASN A 322 27.98 -6.36 32.78
CA ASN A 322 29.37 -6.30 33.28
C ASN A 322 30.27 -7.30 32.54
N GLU A 323 29.73 -8.46 32.16
CA GLU A 323 30.44 -9.48 31.38
C GLU A 323 30.73 -9.05 29.94
N LYS A 324 29.91 -8.19 29.34
CA LYS A 324 30.00 -7.77 27.93
C LYS A 324 30.87 -6.54 27.72
N ASP A 325 30.77 -5.55 28.61
CA ASP A 325 31.51 -4.29 28.47
C ASP A 325 32.64 -4.09 29.50
N GLY A 326 32.77 -5.03 30.45
CA GLY A 326 33.81 -5.00 31.48
C GLY A 326 33.63 -3.92 32.54
N ARG A 327 32.48 -3.23 32.59
CA ARG A 327 32.20 -2.17 33.57
C ARG A 327 31.33 -2.69 34.70
N ASN A 328 31.48 -2.12 35.90
CA ASN A 328 30.65 -2.46 37.06
C ASN A 328 29.33 -1.67 37.03
N ARG A 329 28.45 -1.97 36.08
CA ARG A 329 27.14 -1.32 35.96
C ARG A 329 26.16 -1.89 36.96
N ARG A 330 25.19 -1.05 37.36
CA ARG A 330 24.11 -1.41 38.28
C ARG A 330 22.78 -0.92 37.76
N ILE A 331 21.72 -1.67 38.05
CA ILE A 331 20.35 -1.36 37.64
C ILE A 331 19.40 -1.58 38.82
N PHE A 332 18.32 -0.80 38.89
CA PHE A 332 17.26 -1.06 39.85
C PHE A 332 16.39 -2.25 39.38
N ALA A 333 15.96 -3.09 40.31
CA ALA A 333 15.09 -4.23 40.03
C ALA A 333 14.01 -4.32 41.10
N GLY A 334 13.05 -3.39 41.05
CA GLY A 334 11.86 -3.37 41.90
C GLY A 334 12.18 -3.63 43.38
N ARG A 335 11.69 -4.75 43.91
CA ARG A 335 11.84 -5.14 45.32
C ARG A 335 13.28 -5.48 45.72
N ASN A 336 14.15 -5.78 44.76
CA ASN A 336 15.55 -6.15 45.00
C ASN A 336 16.45 -4.91 45.14
N GLY A 337 15.93 -3.70 44.91
CA GLY A 337 16.71 -2.47 44.96
C GLY A 337 17.73 -2.39 43.83
N LEU A 338 18.87 -1.75 44.11
CA LEU A 338 19.98 -1.59 43.17
C LEU A 338 20.85 -2.86 43.15
N ILE A 339 20.96 -3.51 41.99
CA ILE A 339 21.72 -4.75 41.79
C ILE A 339 22.77 -4.57 40.69
N ASP A 340 23.79 -5.42 40.68
CA ASP A 340 24.76 -5.46 39.58
C ASP A 340 24.10 -5.92 38.27
N LEU A 341 24.38 -5.22 37.18
CA LEU A 341 23.88 -5.54 35.85
C LEU A 341 24.73 -6.66 35.23
N THR A 342 24.46 -7.89 35.65
CA THR A 342 25.09 -9.10 35.12
C THR A 342 24.13 -9.84 34.19
N ASP A 343 24.65 -10.64 33.26
CA ASP A 343 23.84 -11.50 32.38
C ASP A 343 22.86 -12.39 33.18
N ASN A 344 23.31 -12.91 34.33
CA ASN A 344 22.47 -13.71 35.21
C ASN A 344 21.38 -12.88 35.91
N ASN A 345 21.71 -11.68 36.41
CA ASN A 345 20.76 -10.85 37.14
C ASN A 345 19.68 -10.28 36.21
N ILE A 346 20.04 -9.82 35.01
CA ILE A 346 19.08 -9.25 34.07
C ILE A 346 18.01 -10.29 33.69
N VAL A 347 18.42 -11.53 33.42
CA VAL A 347 17.48 -12.63 33.11
C VAL A 347 16.63 -13.02 34.31
N ASN A 348 17.24 -13.25 35.48
CA ASN A 348 16.52 -13.74 36.66
C ASN A 348 15.59 -12.69 37.28
N LYS A 349 15.86 -11.39 37.05
CA LYS A 349 15.09 -10.27 37.61
C LYS A 349 14.27 -9.53 36.56
N LYS A 350 14.09 -10.13 35.38
CA LYS A 350 13.38 -9.53 34.25
C LYS A 350 12.02 -8.91 34.63
N GLU A 351 11.22 -9.62 35.43
CA GLU A 351 9.88 -9.16 35.82
C GLU A 351 9.92 -7.94 36.78
N ASP A 352 11.03 -7.77 37.51
CA ASP A 352 11.23 -6.65 38.45
C ASP A 352 11.85 -5.41 37.75
N ILE A 353 12.41 -5.57 36.55
CA ILE A 353 13.04 -4.49 35.77
C ILE A 353 11.97 -3.83 34.90
N THR A 354 11.35 -2.78 35.45
CA THR A 354 10.30 -2.00 34.78
C THR A 354 10.88 -0.83 33.98
N LEU A 355 10.06 -0.19 33.14
CA LEU A 355 10.38 1.05 32.44
C LEU A 355 10.95 2.13 33.38
N GLY A 356 10.45 2.21 34.62
CA GLY A 356 10.98 3.14 35.61
C GLY A 356 12.42 2.82 36.01
N CYS A 357 12.76 1.53 36.13
CA CYS A 357 14.13 1.08 36.42
C CYS A 357 15.08 1.37 35.24
N LEU A 358 14.61 1.12 34.02
CA LEU A 358 15.37 1.38 32.79
C LEU A 358 15.59 2.89 32.58
N THR A 359 14.58 3.72 32.86
CA THR A 359 14.70 5.18 32.84
C THR A 359 15.82 5.65 33.77
N GLN A 360 15.85 5.14 35.01
CA GLN A 360 16.91 5.49 35.95
C GLN A 360 18.29 5.01 35.51
N PHE A 361 18.38 3.84 34.87
CA PHE A 361 19.64 3.31 34.33
C PHE A 361 20.25 4.26 33.28
N PHE A 362 19.46 4.71 32.29
CA PHE A 362 19.95 5.60 31.24
C PHE A 362 20.14 7.06 31.72
N GLN A 363 19.44 7.47 32.77
CA GLN A 363 19.65 8.77 33.41
C GLN A 363 20.87 8.81 34.34
N PHE A 364 21.44 7.66 34.70
CA PHE A 364 22.58 7.61 35.60
C PHE A 364 23.85 8.15 34.91
N PRO A 365 24.52 9.18 35.46
CA PRO A 365 25.68 9.79 34.80
C PRO A 365 26.83 8.82 34.51
N GLY A 366 26.97 7.77 35.33
CA GLY A 366 27.98 6.72 35.11
C GLY A 366 27.70 5.81 33.91
N ASN A 367 26.54 5.93 33.27
CA ASN A 367 26.16 5.24 32.04
C ASN A 367 26.15 6.16 30.81
N LYS A 368 26.53 7.44 30.96
CA LYS A 368 26.62 8.39 29.85
C LYS A 368 27.64 7.96 28.79
N ASP A 369 28.60 7.12 29.18
CA ASP A 369 29.58 6.51 28.28
C ASP A 369 28.97 5.58 27.22
N LEU A 370 27.69 5.20 27.35
CA LEU A 370 26.95 4.47 26.33
C LEU A 370 26.53 5.36 25.16
N LEU A 371 26.59 6.69 25.30
CA LEU A 371 26.37 7.61 24.19
C LEU A 371 27.55 7.60 23.24
N ARG A 372 27.24 7.83 21.97
CA ARG A 372 28.26 8.17 20.98
C ARG A 372 28.96 9.46 21.36
N ILE A 373 30.26 9.53 21.07
CA ILE A 373 31.11 10.68 21.41
C ILE A 373 30.67 11.98 20.73
N GLU A 374 29.93 11.89 19.62
CA GLU A 374 29.41 13.05 18.90
C GLU A 374 28.19 13.72 19.57
N ILE A 375 27.58 13.04 20.55
CA ILE A 375 26.35 13.49 21.19
C ILE A 375 26.66 14.42 22.36
N ASP A 376 26.05 15.60 22.34
CA ASP A 376 26.29 16.63 23.35
C ASP A 376 25.42 16.47 24.61
N ASP A 377 25.78 17.22 25.64
CA ASP A 377 25.12 17.19 26.95
C ASP A 377 23.67 17.68 26.89
N ASN A 378 23.37 18.62 25.99
CA ASN A 378 22.00 19.14 25.82
C ASN A 378 21.08 18.05 25.26
N THR A 379 21.56 17.33 24.24
CA THR A 379 20.87 16.19 23.64
C THR A 379 20.70 15.07 24.66
N TYR A 380 21.71 14.80 25.48
CA TYR A 380 21.59 13.84 26.57
C TYR A 380 20.52 14.25 27.60
N GLU A 381 20.50 15.51 28.03
CA GLU A 381 19.46 16.01 28.95
C GLU A 381 18.06 15.94 28.33
N TYR A 382 17.92 16.21 27.03
CA TYR A 382 16.66 16.00 26.32
C TYR A 382 16.22 14.53 26.36
N ILE A 383 17.12 13.58 26.06
CA ILE A 383 16.83 12.14 26.12
C ILE A 383 16.35 11.75 27.54
N LYS A 384 17.02 12.26 28.58
CA LYS A 384 16.64 12.01 29.98
C LYS A 384 15.23 12.52 30.29
N ASN A 385 14.90 13.74 29.85
CA ASN A 385 13.57 14.31 30.04
C ASN A 385 12.51 13.53 29.28
N LYS A 386 12.80 13.11 28.04
CA LYS A 386 11.87 12.32 27.23
C LYS A 386 11.55 10.95 27.85
N LEU A 387 12.55 10.28 28.43
CA LEU A 387 12.32 9.04 29.18
C LEU A 387 11.44 9.25 30.41
N TYR A 388 11.63 10.37 31.12
CA TYR A 388 10.79 10.74 32.25
C TYR A 388 9.34 10.96 31.80
N ASP A 389 9.11 11.68 30.70
CA ASP A 389 7.77 11.92 30.15
C ASP A 389 7.06 10.62 29.75
N ILE A 390 7.78 9.68 29.13
CA ILE A 390 7.23 8.37 28.74
C ILE A 390 6.85 7.55 29.97
N LYS A 391 7.68 7.59 31.02
CA LYS A 391 7.38 6.93 32.30
C LYS A 391 6.14 7.56 32.96
N GLU A 392 6.02 8.88 32.98
CA GLU A 392 4.84 9.55 33.54
C GLU A 392 3.58 9.30 32.70
N LEU A 393 3.69 9.20 31.37
CA LEU A 393 2.60 8.76 30.48
C LEU A 393 2.09 7.37 30.89
N ARG A 394 3.00 6.41 31.09
CA ARG A 394 2.66 5.05 31.54
C ARG A 394 2.01 5.02 32.93
N ASN A 395 2.34 5.94 33.82
CA ASN A 395 1.75 5.96 35.16
C ASN A 395 0.42 6.72 35.17
N GLY A 396 0.30 7.81 34.42
CA GLY A 396 -0.88 8.69 34.46
C GLY A 396 -2.15 8.06 33.90
N TYR A 397 -2.06 7.38 32.75
CA TYR A 397 -3.25 6.94 32.00
C TYR A 397 -3.75 5.54 32.36
N PHE A 398 -2.98 4.75 33.12
CA PHE A 398 -3.18 3.30 33.21
C PHE A 398 -3.66 2.81 34.57
N HIS A 399 -4.01 3.72 35.47
CA HIS A 399 -4.38 3.34 36.83
C HIS A 399 -5.88 3.17 37.06
N LYS A 400 -6.80 3.86 36.37
CA LYS A 400 -8.26 3.78 36.65
C LYS A 400 -9.27 4.07 35.52
N ASP A 401 -8.88 4.73 34.42
CA ASP A 401 -9.84 5.22 33.41
C ASP A 401 -9.64 4.53 32.05
N ASN A 402 -10.73 4.37 31.29
CA ASN A 402 -10.66 3.91 29.89
C ASN A 402 -10.02 4.99 29.02
N MET A 403 -9.20 4.58 28.06
CA MET A 403 -8.55 5.52 27.14
C MET A 403 -9.42 5.72 25.89
N GLU A 404 -10.40 6.60 25.97
CA GLU A 404 -11.32 6.90 24.85
C GLU A 404 -10.78 7.97 23.89
N GLU A 405 -9.75 8.73 24.30
CA GLU A 405 -9.16 9.82 23.51
C GLU A 405 -8.03 9.30 22.61
N TRP A 406 -8.19 9.47 21.30
CA TRP A 406 -7.21 9.03 20.31
C TRP A 406 -5.88 9.80 20.42
N ASP A 407 -5.91 11.06 20.84
CA ASP A 407 -4.73 11.89 21.04
C ASP A 407 -3.70 11.25 21.98
N ILE A 408 -4.15 10.44 22.95
CA ILE A 408 -3.26 9.70 23.85
C ILE A 408 -2.57 8.54 23.12
N VAL A 409 -3.27 7.88 22.17
CA VAL A 409 -2.67 6.88 21.28
C VAL A 409 -1.60 7.54 20.42
N GLU A 410 -1.92 8.68 19.80
CA GLU A 410 -0.96 9.44 18.98
C GLU A 410 0.26 9.84 19.79
N LYS A 411 0.06 10.36 21.00
CA LYS A 411 1.17 10.69 21.90
C LYS A 411 2.02 9.48 22.28
N ALA A 412 1.42 8.31 22.52
CA ALA A 412 2.16 7.08 22.81
C ALA A 412 2.93 6.58 21.57
N ARG A 413 2.33 6.69 20.39
CA ARG A 413 2.94 6.36 19.10
C ARG A 413 4.13 7.26 18.81
N ASP A 414 3.96 8.57 18.85
CA ASP A 414 5.02 9.55 18.56
C ASP A 414 6.18 9.40 19.54
N ASN A 415 5.88 9.16 20.82
CA ASN A 415 6.91 8.85 21.81
C ASN A 415 7.70 7.59 21.48
N ALA A 416 7.08 6.54 20.92
CA ALA A 416 7.80 5.36 20.47
C ALA A 416 8.74 5.70 19.30
N TYR A 417 8.25 6.39 18.27
CA TYR A 417 9.09 6.82 17.13
C TYR A 417 10.29 7.64 17.61
N VAL A 418 10.04 8.65 18.46
CA VAL A 418 11.09 9.50 19.02
C VAL A 418 12.05 8.69 19.89
N LEU A 419 11.57 7.81 20.77
CA LEU A 419 12.46 7.01 21.62
C LEU A 419 13.38 6.11 20.79
N PHE A 420 12.85 5.42 19.78
CA PHE A 420 13.67 4.62 18.87
C PHE A 420 14.68 5.49 18.12
N TYR A 421 14.28 6.63 17.58
CA TYR A 421 15.17 7.57 16.90
C TYR A 421 16.31 8.05 17.80
N LEU A 422 16.00 8.49 19.02
CA LEU A 422 16.99 8.96 19.98
C LEU A 422 17.97 7.85 20.37
N PHE A 423 17.48 6.66 20.72
CA PHE A 423 18.36 5.60 21.19
C PHE A 423 19.20 4.97 20.08
N LEU A 424 18.60 4.74 18.92
CA LEU A 424 19.28 4.13 17.78
C LEU A 424 20.12 5.14 16.98
N GLY A 425 19.98 6.44 17.24
CA GLY A 425 20.82 7.50 16.66
C GLY A 425 21.90 8.03 17.60
N ALA A 426 21.66 8.09 18.91
CA ALA A 426 22.55 8.74 19.88
C ALA A 426 23.43 7.77 20.68
N TYR A 427 23.03 6.51 20.84
CA TYR A 427 23.81 5.55 21.63
C TYR A 427 24.73 4.70 20.76
N ASP A 428 25.86 4.29 21.35
CA ASP A 428 26.77 3.39 20.67
C ASP A 428 26.21 1.98 20.69
N VAL A 429 26.13 1.38 19.51
CA VAL A 429 25.56 0.05 19.30
C VAL A 429 26.56 -0.71 18.45
N HIS A 430 27.49 -1.37 19.13
CA HIS A 430 28.57 -2.13 18.52
C HIS A 430 28.11 -3.47 17.94
N ASP A 431 27.13 -4.10 18.60
CA ASP A 431 26.55 -5.36 18.19
C ASP A 431 25.10 -5.10 17.80
N LYS A 432 24.95 -4.63 16.56
CA LYS A 432 23.63 -4.47 15.98
C LYS A 432 22.92 -5.83 16.05
N ASP A 433 23.51 -6.91 15.57
CA ASP A 433 22.88 -8.25 15.47
C ASP A 433 22.34 -8.79 16.82
N ALA A 434 22.90 -8.36 17.96
CA ALA A 434 22.36 -8.68 19.29
C ALA A 434 21.05 -7.96 19.66
N ILE A 435 20.89 -6.65 19.39
CA ILE A 435 19.61 -5.92 19.53
C ILE A 435 18.70 -6.15 18.33
N ILE A 436 19.30 -6.36 17.16
CA ILE A 436 18.65 -6.42 15.88
C ILE A 436 17.99 -7.80 15.72
N GLY A 437 16.66 -7.80 15.78
CA GLY A 437 15.87 -8.90 15.26
C GLY A 437 15.62 -8.81 13.76
N ILE A 438 16.22 -7.85 13.06
CA ILE A 438 16.14 -7.85 11.60
C ILE A 438 16.87 -9.14 11.17
N PRO A 439 16.22 -10.03 10.41
CA PRO A 439 16.92 -11.15 9.80
C PRO A 439 18.11 -10.57 9.07
N ASP A 440 19.28 -11.16 9.23
CA ASP A 440 20.54 -10.71 8.69
C ASP A 440 20.39 -10.17 7.25
N THR A 441 20.14 -8.86 7.14
CA THR A 441 20.00 -8.17 5.85
C THR A 441 21.39 -8.01 5.23
N ASN A 442 22.45 -8.21 6.01
CA ASN A 442 23.82 -8.31 5.50
C ASN A 442 24.09 -9.68 4.83
N ASN A 443 23.30 -10.74 5.11
CA ASN A 443 23.38 -12.02 4.41
C ASN A 443 22.41 -12.16 3.22
N ARG A 444 21.57 -11.15 2.97
CA ARG A 444 20.86 -11.02 1.71
C ARG A 444 21.83 -10.38 0.73
N ASN A 445 22.63 -11.22 0.09
CA ASN A 445 23.59 -10.82 -0.94
C ASN A 445 22.91 -9.90 -1.99
N ASP A 446 23.73 -9.20 -2.76
CA ASP A 446 23.24 -8.30 -3.82
C ASP A 446 22.24 -8.98 -4.77
N TYR A 447 22.40 -10.28 -5.00
CA TYR A 447 21.43 -11.11 -5.72
C TYR A 447 20.06 -11.17 -5.04
N TYR A 448 19.99 -11.35 -3.73
CA TYR A 448 18.73 -11.33 -2.99
C TYR A 448 18.05 -9.95 -3.09
N LYS A 449 18.81 -8.85 -3.01
CA LYS A 449 18.26 -7.49 -3.21
C LYS A 449 17.66 -7.32 -4.61
N LEU A 450 18.30 -7.90 -5.63
CA LEU A 450 17.76 -7.96 -6.98
C LEU A 450 16.46 -8.78 -7.06
N CYS A 451 16.39 -9.94 -6.40
CA CYS A 451 15.16 -10.74 -6.30
C CYS A 451 14.01 -9.93 -5.67
N GLU A 452 14.28 -9.26 -4.55
CA GLU A 452 13.32 -8.37 -3.89
C GLU A 452 12.86 -7.27 -4.85
N TYR A 453 13.80 -6.51 -5.42
CA TYR A 453 13.51 -5.40 -6.33
C TYR A 453 12.69 -5.86 -7.54
N ALA A 454 13.13 -6.92 -8.23
CA ALA A 454 12.46 -7.41 -9.43
C ALA A 454 11.04 -7.91 -9.14
N ASN A 455 10.85 -8.58 -8.00
CA ASN A 455 9.53 -9.06 -7.58
C ASN A 455 8.58 -7.89 -7.22
N TYR A 456 9.13 -6.76 -6.75
CA TYR A 456 8.37 -5.55 -6.45
C TYR A 456 8.14 -4.63 -7.66
N HIS A 457 8.95 -4.66 -8.71
CA HIS A 457 8.89 -3.68 -9.81
C HIS A 457 8.61 -4.34 -11.19
N GLU A 458 7.45 -4.99 -11.37
CA GLU A 458 7.03 -5.68 -12.62
C GLU A 458 6.76 -4.76 -13.82
N THR A 459 6.52 -3.47 -13.58
CA THR A 459 6.28 -2.47 -14.65
C THR A 459 7.57 -1.88 -15.22
N VAL A 460 8.70 -2.15 -14.57
CA VAL A 460 10.02 -1.71 -15.03
C VAL A 460 10.51 -2.67 -16.12
N ILE A 461 11.15 -2.13 -17.15
CA ILE A 461 11.85 -2.93 -18.15
C ILE A 461 13.28 -3.15 -17.69
N TYR A 462 13.69 -4.41 -17.66
CA TYR A 462 15.03 -4.85 -17.29
C TYR A 462 15.81 -5.17 -18.56
N TYR A 463 17.05 -4.71 -18.60
CA TYR A 463 17.98 -4.91 -19.70
C TYR A 463 19.12 -5.78 -19.19
N LEU A 464 19.12 -7.05 -19.61
CA LEU A 464 20.12 -8.03 -19.22
C LEU A 464 21.22 -8.05 -20.29
N ASP A 465 22.46 -7.74 -19.91
CA ASP A 465 23.61 -7.65 -20.84
C ASP A 465 24.58 -8.82 -20.66
N TYR A 466 24.40 -9.87 -21.46
CA TYR A 466 25.30 -11.03 -21.53
C TYR A 466 26.41 -10.84 -22.59
N GLY A 467 26.46 -9.67 -23.25
CA GLY A 467 27.34 -9.37 -24.37
C GLY A 467 26.63 -9.37 -25.72
N LYS A 468 27.14 -8.57 -26.66
CA LYS A 468 26.51 -8.25 -27.97
C LYS A 468 26.15 -9.46 -28.85
N THR A 469 26.77 -10.61 -28.65
CA THR A 469 26.55 -11.83 -29.45
C THR A 469 25.78 -12.90 -28.71
N ASP A 470 25.49 -12.71 -27.42
CA ASP A 470 24.70 -13.67 -26.63
C ASP A 470 23.23 -13.42 -26.92
N GLU A 471 22.53 -14.47 -27.33
CA GLU A 471 21.11 -14.39 -27.64
C GLU A 471 20.26 -14.03 -26.43
N ARG A 472 20.73 -14.16 -25.19
CA ARG A 472 20.05 -13.75 -23.96
C ARG A 472 20.17 -12.25 -23.67
N THR A 473 21.00 -11.52 -24.42
CA THR A 473 21.06 -10.07 -24.28
C THR A 473 19.79 -9.43 -24.83
N GLY A 474 19.16 -8.53 -24.07
CA GLY A 474 17.96 -7.82 -24.52
C GLY A 474 17.06 -7.31 -23.39
N ALA A 475 15.82 -6.96 -23.75
CA ALA A 475 14.82 -6.45 -22.81
C ALA A 475 13.94 -7.55 -22.21
N TYR A 476 13.60 -7.37 -20.93
CA TYR A 476 12.87 -8.31 -20.10
C TYR A 476 11.88 -7.58 -19.20
N PHE A 477 10.74 -8.21 -18.92
CA PHE A 477 9.92 -7.88 -17.76
C PHE A 477 10.30 -8.78 -16.60
N SER A 478 10.18 -8.31 -15.36
CA SER A 478 10.27 -9.24 -14.24
C SER A 478 9.03 -10.15 -14.21
N GLY A 479 9.27 -11.38 -13.78
CA GLY A 479 8.25 -12.33 -13.40
C GLY A 479 8.18 -12.41 -11.87
N ILE A 480 7.10 -13.02 -11.39
CA ILE A 480 6.93 -13.25 -9.96
C ILE A 480 7.57 -14.57 -9.58
N ASP A 481 8.22 -14.55 -8.43
CA ASP A 481 8.68 -15.76 -7.79
C ASP A 481 7.49 -16.62 -7.35
N LYS A 482 7.24 -17.69 -8.10
CA LYS A 482 6.16 -18.65 -7.82
C LYS A 482 6.45 -19.46 -6.56
N ASP A 483 7.71 -19.62 -6.20
CA ASP A 483 8.14 -20.52 -5.13
C ASP A 483 8.57 -19.75 -3.86
N ILE A 484 8.19 -18.47 -3.77
CA ILE A 484 8.45 -17.62 -2.61
C ILE A 484 7.78 -18.19 -1.34
N SER A 485 8.57 -18.32 -0.27
CA SER A 485 8.10 -18.65 1.09
C SER A 485 8.22 -17.45 2.03
N PHE A 486 7.53 -17.55 3.17
CA PHE A 486 7.62 -16.58 4.26
C PHE A 486 7.85 -17.34 5.55
N ASN A 487 8.84 -16.90 6.32
CA ASN A 487 9.05 -17.41 7.67
C ASN A 487 7.92 -16.93 8.61
N GLU A 488 7.91 -17.41 9.86
CA GLU A 488 6.88 -17.04 10.86
C GLU A 488 6.84 -15.53 11.20
N PHE A 489 7.91 -14.79 10.89
CA PHE A 489 8.03 -13.34 11.10
C PHE A 489 7.70 -12.51 9.86
N GLY A 490 7.24 -13.18 8.80
CA GLY A 490 6.85 -12.55 7.54
C GLY A 490 8.03 -12.03 6.73
N ASP A 491 9.21 -12.60 6.89
CA ASP A 491 10.33 -12.29 6.01
C ASP A 491 10.27 -13.20 4.79
N ALA A 492 10.37 -12.60 3.60
CA ALA A 492 10.37 -13.34 2.35
C ALA A 492 11.59 -14.27 2.25
N GLU A 493 11.44 -15.36 1.53
CA GLU A 493 12.50 -16.26 1.09
C GLU A 493 12.31 -16.45 -0.42
N TYR A 494 13.09 -15.70 -1.20
CA TYR A 494 13.03 -15.78 -2.65
C TYR A 494 13.75 -17.04 -3.12
N SER A 495 13.08 -17.80 -3.97
CA SER A 495 13.65 -18.95 -4.66
C SER A 495 14.59 -18.50 -5.79
N GLY A 496 14.38 -17.32 -6.36
CA GLY A 496 15.26 -16.66 -7.33
C GLY A 496 14.60 -15.48 -8.04
N VAL A 497 15.29 -14.87 -9.01
CA VAL A 497 14.72 -13.80 -9.82
C VAL A 497 14.11 -14.37 -11.09
N TYR A 498 12.92 -13.90 -11.46
CA TYR A 498 12.24 -14.38 -12.65
C TYR A 498 12.22 -13.28 -13.69
N PHE A 499 12.58 -13.60 -14.92
CA PHE A 499 12.52 -12.65 -16.04
C PHE A 499 11.80 -13.26 -17.23
N ARG A 500 11.08 -12.42 -17.94
CA ARG A 500 10.33 -12.75 -19.13
C ARG A 500 10.86 -11.91 -20.29
N ARG A 501 11.50 -12.57 -21.24
CA ARG A 501 12.07 -11.89 -22.40
C ARG A 501 10.99 -11.25 -23.27
N MET A 502 11.24 -10.02 -23.70
CA MET A 502 10.46 -9.32 -24.71
C MET A 502 10.99 -9.67 -26.11
N PRO A 503 10.19 -10.33 -26.98
CA PRO A 503 10.64 -10.67 -28.32
C PRO A 503 10.77 -9.40 -29.18
N GLY A 504 11.88 -9.29 -29.91
CA GLY A 504 12.10 -8.20 -30.88
C GLY A 504 12.46 -6.84 -30.28
N ILE A 505 12.82 -6.79 -28.99
CA ILE A 505 13.30 -5.57 -28.33
C ILE A 505 14.71 -5.83 -27.79
N ASP A 506 15.65 -5.08 -28.35
CA ASP A 506 17.07 -5.12 -28.00
C ASP A 506 17.44 -4.03 -26.98
N MET A 507 18.72 -3.81 -26.76
CA MET A 507 19.29 -2.83 -25.80
C MET A 507 19.19 -1.38 -26.29
N GLU A 508 18.19 -1.05 -27.11
CA GLU A 508 18.02 0.26 -27.73
C GLU A 508 16.62 0.82 -27.48
N LYS A 509 16.52 2.14 -27.62
CA LYS A 509 15.25 2.85 -27.60
C LYS A 509 14.41 2.41 -28.81
N CYS A 510 13.17 2.00 -28.60
CA CYS A 510 12.31 1.58 -29.70
C CYS A 510 10.84 2.00 -29.49
N GLU A 511 10.13 2.17 -30.61
CA GLU A 511 8.69 2.34 -30.62
C GLU A 511 8.03 1.04 -31.06
N VAL A 512 7.14 0.51 -30.22
CA VAL A 512 6.31 -0.66 -30.49
C VAL A 512 4.96 -0.18 -30.95
N THR A 513 4.50 -0.60 -32.13
CA THR A 513 3.18 -0.20 -32.62
C THR A 513 2.07 -1.11 -32.09
N ILE A 514 0.83 -0.63 -32.11
CA ILE A 514 -0.35 -1.46 -31.78
C ILE A 514 -0.43 -2.70 -32.70
N GLY A 515 -0.02 -2.56 -33.97
CA GLY A 515 0.02 -3.66 -34.93
C GLY A 515 0.96 -4.79 -34.51
N ASP A 516 2.14 -4.46 -33.98
CA ASP A 516 3.13 -5.46 -33.53
C ASP A 516 2.63 -6.30 -32.33
N VAL A 517 1.79 -5.69 -31.49
CA VAL A 517 1.14 -6.37 -30.36
C VAL A 517 0.01 -7.29 -30.84
N ILE A 518 -0.84 -6.82 -31.74
CA ILE A 518 -2.00 -7.58 -32.28
C ILE A 518 -1.54 -8.77 -33.12
N ASP A 519 -0.50 -8.60 -33.93
CA ASP A 519 0.11 -9.66 -34.75
C ASP A 519 0.78 -10.77 -33.90
N GLY A 520 0.86 -10.57 -32.59
CA GLY A 520 1.43 -11.54 -31.65
C GLY A 520 2.97 -11.60 -31.66
N ARG A 521 3.64 -10.70 -32.39
CA ARG A 521 5.11 -10.62 -32.45
C ARG A 521 5.73 -10.23 -31.11
N MET A 522 4.93 -9.57 -30.25
CA MET A 522 5.29 -9.14 -28.91
C MET A 522 4.77 -10.08 -27.79
N ARG A 523 4.28 -11.30 -28.11
CA ARG A 523 3.79 -12.22 -27.07
C ARG A 523 4.95 -12.65 -26.17
N PRO A 524 4.98 -12.22 -24.91
CA PRO A 524 6.14 -12.47 -24.08
C PRO A 524 6.07 -13.93 -23.60
N LYS A 525 7.23 -14.58 -23.48
CA LYS A 525 7.33 -16.00 -23.09
C LYS A 525 6.85 -16.23 -21.65
N GLU A 526 6.85 -17.47 -21.15
CA GLU A 526 6.73 -17.63 -19.70
C GLU A 526 7.95 -17.01 -19.00
N ALA A 527 7.77 -16.56 -17.76
CA ALA A 527 8.89 -16.06 -16.98
C ALA A 527 9.79 -17.23 -16.57
N GLU A 528 11.08 -17.12 -16.86
CA GLU A 528 12.11 -18.11 -16.54
C GLU A 528 12.81 -17.69 -15.25
N LYS A 529 13.21 -18.69 -14.45
CA LYS A 529 13.96 -18.48 -13.21
C LYS A 529 15.44 -18.31 -13.55
N TYR A 530 16.08 -17.32 -12.95
CA TYR A 530 17.51 -17.07 -13.01
C TYR A 530 18.07 -17.17 -11.60
N THR A 531 19.11 -17.99 -11.43
CA THR A 531 19.94 -18.01 -10.22
C THR A 531 21.07 -16.98 -10.32
N GLU A 532 21.80 -16.74 -9.24
CA GLU A 532 22.93 -15.80 -9.23
C GLU A 532 23.98 -16.14 -10.30
N GLU A 533 24.21 -17.43 -10.56
CA GLU A 533 25.14 -17.93 -11.58
C GLU A 533 24.63 -17.71 -13.01
N ASP A 534 23.31 -17.62 -13.19
CA ASP A 534 22.68 -17.46 -14.50
C ASP A 534 22.64 -15.99 -14.94
N LEU A 535 22.86 -15.03 -14.04
CA LEU A 535 22.69 -13.61 -14.31
C LEU A 535 23.85 -12.98 -15.07
N PRO A 536 23.59 -11.93 -15.87
CA PRO A 536 24.66 -11.19 -16.50
C PRO A 536 25.42 -10.36 -15.46
N LYS A 537 26.65 -9.98 -15.82
CA LYS A 537 27.43 -9.03 -15.01
C LYS A 537 26.75 -7.67 -14.87
N THR A 538 25.89 -7.28 -15.81
CA THR A 538 25.21 -5.99 -15.79
C THR A 538 23.72 -6.14 -16.10
N ILE A 539 22.90 -5.57 -15.23
CA ILE A 539 21.46 -5.37 -15.41
C ILE A 539 21.17 -3.89 -15.27
N LYS A 540 20.46 -3.34 -16.25
CA LYS A 540 19.99 -1.96 -16.25
C LYS A 540 18.46 -1.93 -16.26
N ILE A 541 17.89 -0.81 -15.84
CA ILE A 541 16.46 -0.55 -15.91
C ILE A 541 16.19 0.61 -16.87
N GLY A 542 15.01 0.59 -17.47
CA GLY A 542 14.47 1.69 -18.26
C GLY A 542 12.96 1.83 -18.05
N THR A 543 12.38 2.76 -18.79
CA THR A 543 10.97 3.14 -18.71
C THR A 543 10.20 2.75 -19.96
N MET A 544 8.90 2.55 -19.76
CA MET A 544 7.95 2.28 -20.83
C MET A 544 6.83 3.32 -20.75
N ASN A 545 6.65 4.08 -21.82
CA ASN A 545 5.63 5.12 -21.90
C ASN A 545 4.62 4.77 -23.00
N LEU A 546 3.34 4.85 -22.69
CA LEU A 546 2.28 4.69 -23.68
C LEU A 546 2.21 5.93 -24.57
N THR A 547 2.16 5.73 -25.89
CA THR A 547 2.04 6.81 -26.88
C THR A 547 0.83 6.60 -27.77
N ARG A 548 0.48 7.62 -28.58
CA ARG A 548 -0.64 7.52 -29.54
C ARG A 548 -0.45 6.44 -30.62
N LYS A 549 0.79 6.04 -30.89
CA LYS A 549 1.13 5.04 -31.93
C LYS A 549 1.38 3.64 -31.36
N GLY A 550 1.48 3.51 -30.04
CA GLY A 550 1.73 2.27 -29.33
C GLY A 550 2.48 2.49 -28.01
N MET A 551 3.69 1.96 -27.87
CA MET A 551 4.51 2.09 -26.65
C MET A 551 5.93 2.54 -27.02
N GLU A 552 6.46 3.52 -26.30
CA GLU A 552 7.84 3.97 -26.40
C GLU A 552 8.64 3.35 -25.25
N ILE A 553 9.70 2.64 -25.60
CA ILE A 553 10.60 1.99 -24.66
C ILE A 553 11.91 2.77 -24.66
N SER A 554 12.35 3.21 -23.49
CA SER A 554 13.48 4.15 -23.36
C SER A 554 14.83 3.60 -23.78
N GLY A 555 15.02 2.28 -23.74
CA GLY A 555 16.36 1.68 -23.67
C GLY A 555 16.89 1.69 -22.23
N PRO A 556 18.11 1.16 -21.99
CA PRO A 556 18.72 1.12 -20.67
C PRO A 556 19.12 2.52 -20.16
N GLU A 557 18.53 2.97 -19.05
CA GLU A 557 18.74 4.31 -18.47
C GLU A 557 19.61 4.26 -17.22
N ARG A 558 19.22 3.46 -16.22
CA ARG A 558 19.86 3.39 -14.90
C ARG A 558 20.44 2.01 -14.64
N ALA A 559 21.57 1.94 -13.95
CA ALA A 559 22.16 0.67 -13.54
C ALA A 559 21.46 0.16 -12.28
N LEU A 560 21.14 -1.14 -12.26
CA LEU A 560 20.51 -1.81 -11.12
C LEU A 560 21.42 -2.87 -10.52
N TYR A 561 22.16 -3.60 -11.36
CA TYR A 561 23.06 -4.67 -10.95
C TYR A 561 24.34 -4.58 -11.78
N VAL A 562 25.52 -4.44 -11.14
CA VAL A 562 26.80 -4.31 -11.85
C VAL A 562 27.87 -5.11 -11.12
N GLU A 563 28.54 -6.03 -11.83
CA GLU A 563 29.58 -6.92 -11.30
C GLU A 563 29.13 -7.61 -9.99
N ALA A 564 27.92 -8.17 -10.03
CA ALA A 564 27.27 -8.83 -8.90
C ALA A 564 26.95 -7.91 -7.70
N LYS A 565 26.86 -6.59 -7.92
CA LYS A 565 26.46 -5.62 -6.88
C LYS A 565 25.16 -4.93 -7.23
N PHE A 566 24.23 -4.88 -6.26
CA PHE A 566 22.96 -4.20 -6.39
C PHE A 566 23.15 -2.71 -6.13
N ILE A 567 22.54 -1.88 -6.97
CA ILE A 567 22.57 -0.43 -6.87
C ILE A 567 21.19 0.02 -6.39
N GLU A 568 21.14 0.62 -5.20
CA GLU A 568 19.90 1.14 -4.63
C GLU A 568 19.28 2.20 -5.53
N GLN A 569 17.95 2.17 -5.62
CA GLN A 569 17.15 3.12 -6.37
C GLN A 569 16.35 3.97 -5.37
N GLU A 570 16.13 5.25 -5.66
CA GLU A 570 15.30 6.12 -4.82
C GLU A 570 13.85 5.59 -4.76
N GLU A 571 13.28 5.49 -3.55
CA GLU A 571 11.88 5.12 -3.33
C GLU A 571 10.96 6.28 -3.79
N ILE A 572 10.08 6.04 -4.75
CA ILE A 572 9.32 7.12 -5.41
C ILE A 572 7.97 7.42 -4.71
N ALA A 573 7.38 6.51 -3.92
CA ALA A 573 6.19 6.82 -3.10
C ALA A 573 5.81 5.77 -2.03
N LYS A 574 4.81 6.10 -1.20
CA LYS A 574 4.27 5.27 -0.10
C LYS A 574 3.72 3.93 -0.60
N PRO A 575 4.16 2.78 -0.05
CA PRO A 575 3.48 1.51 -0.27
C PRO A 575 2.07 1.60 0.32
N ASP A 576 1.05 1.38 -0.51
CA ASP A 576 -0.31 1.26 0.00
C ASP A 576 -0.42 -0.09 0.72
N PHE A 577 -0.92 -0.09 1.95
CA PHE A 577 -1.19 -1.30 2.73
C PHE A 577 -2.61 -1.31 3.25
#